data_AF-A0A163TEJ7-F1
#
_entry.id   AF-A0A163TEJ7-F1
#
_cell.length_a   1.000
_cell.length_b   1.000
_cell.length_c   1.000
_cell.angle_alpha   90.00
_cell.angle_beta   90.00
_cell.angle_gamma   90.00
#
_symmetry.space_group_name_H-M   'P 1'
#
loop_
_entity.id
_entity.type
_entity.pdbx_description
1 polymer ?
#
loop_
_entity_poly.entity_id
_entity_poly.type
_entity_poly.pdbx_seq_one_letter_code
_entity_poly.pdbx_strand_id
1 'polypeptide(L)'
;MFILEDLNQHSVIFIALTKWVPPLITILIGGLFASILFPRWQDRYTKSHARAQRRLEILEEVARWAMRYKTEWLRLIAISEHESKKPNGLTKTEMDRKQQHVSDRNNARLELSDALCRAEVYFSDKALEAAAAFREWDEQIMVQQLQDLPNRQEFTERFANLVRVMTVEGRV
;
A
#
# COMPACT_ATOMS: atom_id res chain seq x y z
N MET A 1 -25.89 -46.88 46.91
CA MET A 1 -24.86 -47.93 46.98
C MET A 1 -25.15 -48.93 45.88
N PHE A 2 -24.11 -49.44 45.20
CA PHE A 2 -24.13 -50.51 44.19
C PHE A 2 -24.77 -50.26 42.81
N ILE A 3 -24.12 -49.46 41.95
CA ILE A 3 -24.02 -49.81 40.50
C ILE A 3 -22.55 -49.79 40.03
N LEU A 4 -21.60 -49.31 40.86
CA LEU A 4 -20.17 -49.20 40.49
C LEU A 4 -19.24 -50.12 41.27
N GLU A 5 -19.76 -50.95 42.18
CA GLU A 5 -18.95 -51.92 42.92
C GLU A 5 -18.83 -53.20 42.09
N ASP A 6 -17.59 -53.51 41.70
CA ASP A 6 -17.11 -54.64 40.89
C ASP A 6 -17.35 -54.64 39.37
N LEU A 7 -17.05 -53.50 38.73
CA LEU A 7 -16.54 -53.56 37.35
C LEU A 7 -15.12 -54.17 37.37
N ASN A 8 -15.09 -55.50 37.25
CA ASN A 8 -13.89 -56.32 37.10
C ASN A 8 -12.88 -55.64 36.14
N GLN A 9 -11.61 -55.52 36.52
CA GLN A 9 -10.59 -54.75 35.77
C GLN A 9 -10.40 -55.21 34.31
N HIS A 10 -10.87 -56.40 33.97
CA HIS A 10 -10.88 -56.99 32.62
C HIS A 10 -12.22 -56.87 31.87
N SER A 11 -13.22 -56.20 32.43
CA SER A 11 -14.51 -55.95 31.79
C SER A 11 -14.32 -55.08 30.54
N VAL A 12 -14.87 -55.53 29.40
CA VAL A 12 -14.87 -54.78 28.14
C VAL A 12 -15.50 -53.39 28.32
N ILE A 13 -16.49 -53.26 29.21
CA ILE A 13 -17.14 -52.00 29.55
C ILE A 13 -16.19 -51.10 30.34
N PHE A 14 -15.43 -51.64 31.29
CA PHE A 14 -14.43 -50.89 32.05
C PHE A 14 -13.30 -50.39 31.15
N ILE A 15 -12.81 -51.23 30.23
CA ILE A 15 -11.78 -50.88 29.25
C ILE A 15 -12.31 -49.85 28.24
N ALA A 16 -13.55 -49.98 27.78
CA ALA A 16 -14.20 -48.98 26.93
C ALA A 16 -14.34 -47.62 27.65
N LEU A 17 -14.81 -47.63 28.90
CA LEU A 17 -15.01 -46.39 29.66
C LEU A 17 -13.70 -45.70 30.02
N THR A 18 -12.65 -46.44 30.36
CA THR A 18 -11.38 -45.84 30.82
C THR A 18 -10.41 -45.53 29.68
N LYS A 19 -10.44 -46.29 28.57
CA LYS A 19 -9.51 -46.08 27.44
C LYS A 19 -10.09 -45.27 26.27
N TRP A 20 -11.40 -45.33 26.02
CA TRP A 20 -12.01 -44.67 24.85
C TRP A 20 -12.73 -43.36 25.17
N VAL A 21 -13.28 -43.22 26.37
CA VAL A 21 -13.95 -41.98 26.79
C VAL A 21 -12.99 -40.80 26.90
N PRO A 22 -11.78 -40.89 27.48
CA PRO A 22 -10.88 -39.74 27.54
C PRO A 22 -10.47 -39.19 26.16
N PRO A 23 -10.11 -40.03 25.15
CA PRO A 23 -9.92 -39.56 23.79
C PRO A 23 -11.16 -38.93 23.16
N LEU A 24 -12.35 -39.51 23.35
CA LEU A 24 -13.61 -38.96 22.81
C LEU A 24 -13.94 -37.60 23.41
N ILE A 25 -13.79 -37.45 24.73
CA ILE A 25 -13.95 -36.17 25.43
C ILE A 25 -12.93 -35.15 24.90
N THR A 26 -11.68 -35.57 24.71
CA THR A 26 -10.63 -34.69 24.16
C THR A 26 -10.95 -34.24 22.74
N ILE A 27 -11.48 -35.12 21.88
CA ILE A 27 -11.92 -34.77 20.52
C ILE A 27 -13.12 -33.84 20.56
N LEU A 28 -14.11 -34.08 21.42
CA LEU A 28 -15.28 -33.21 21.56
C LEU A 28 -14.91 -31.81 22.06
N ILE A 29 -14.11 -31.74 23.12
CA ILE A 29 -13.62 -30.48 23.68
C ILE A 29 -12.72 -29.77 22.65
N GLY A 30 -11.76 -30.49 22.06
CA GLY A 30 -10.87 -29.96 21.03
C GLY A 30 -11.62 -29.46 19.79
N GLY A 31 -12.62 -30.20 19.32
CA GLY A 31 -13.49 -29.82 18.21
C GLY A 31 -14.33 -28.59 18.53
N LEU A 32 -14.86 -28.48 19.75
CA LEU A 32 -15.61 -27.31 20.19
C LEU A 32 -14.72 -26.06 20.29
N PHE A 33 -13.52 -26.18 20.86
CA PHE A 33 -12.52 -25.10 20.86
C PHE A 33 -12.10 -24.71 19.45
N ALA A 34 -11.82 -25.68 18.58
CA ALA A 34 -11.47 -25.43 17.18
C ALA A 34 -12.61 -24.71 16.44
N SER A 35 -13.87 -25.11 16.66
CA SER A 35 -15.04 -24.48 16.02
C SER A 35 -15.23 -23.01 16.41
N ILE A 36 -14.74 -22.59 17.58
CA ILE A 36 -14.84 -21.20 18.07
C ILE A 36 -13.61 -20.38 17.68
N LEU A 37 -12.41 -20.96 17.81
CA LEU A 37 -11.16 -20.26 17.57
C LEU A 37 -10.83 -20.15 16.08
N PHE A 38 -11.12 -21.19 15.30
CA PHE A 38 -10.78 -21.24 13.88
C PHE A 38 -11.47 -20.14 13.05
N PRO A 39 -12.80 -19.90 13.17
CA PRO A 39 -13.43 -18.81 12.42
C PRO A 39 -12.88 -17.43 12.78
N ARG A 40 -12.62 -17.18 14.08
CA ARG A 40 -12.04 -15.90 14.53
C ARG A 40 -10.62 -15.69 14.02
N TRP A 41 -9.81 -16.75 14.00
CA TRP A 41 -8.47 -16.70 13.43
C TRP A 41 -8.53 -16.49 11.92
N GLN A 42 -9.39 -17.21 11.22
CA GLN A 42 -9.61 -17.08 9.78
C GLN A 42 -10.09 -15.67 9.41
N ASP A 43 -11.05 -15.09 10.14
CA ASP A 43 -11.54 -13.73 9.93
C ASP A 43 -10.46 -12.67 10.15
N ARG A 44 -9.61 -12.85 11.18
CA ARG A 44 -8.48 -11.94 11.40
C ARG A 44 -7.46 -12.06 10.29
N TYR A 45 -7.17 -13.29 9.85
CA TYR A 45 -6.24 -13.55 8.76
C TYR A 45 -6.74 -12.96 7.44
N THR A 46 -8.01 -13.19 7.08
CA THR A 46 -8.60 -12.65 5.84
C THR A 46 -8.63 -11.13 5.85
N LYS A 47 -8.99 -10.50 6.98
CA LYS A 47 -8.94 -9.03 7.12
C LYS A 47 -7.51 -8.49 7.00
N SER A 48 -6.53 -9.14 7.65
CA SER A 48 -5.13 -8.76 7.56
C SER A 48 -4.60 -8.88 6.13
N HIS A 49 -4.92 -9.99 5.46
CA HIS A 49 -4.52 -10.24 4.08
C HIS A 49 -5.17 -9.24 3.12
N ALA A 50 -6.46 -8.94 3.28
CA ALA A 50 -7.15 -7.94 2.48
C ALA A 50 -6.54 -6.53 2.68
N ARG A 51 -6.16 -6.18 3.90
CA ARG A 51 -5.49 -4.90 4.19
C ARG A 51 -4.11 -4.82 3.54
N ALA A 52 -3.31 -5.89 3.63
CA ALA A 52 -2.00 -5.97 2.99
C ALA A 52 -2.10 -5.86 1.46
N GLN A 53 -3.06 -6.57 0.86
CA GLN A 53 -3.33 -6.50 -0.57
C GLN A 53 -3.72 -5.07 -0.98
N ARG A 54 -4.62 -4.44 -0.24
CA ARG A 54 -5.05 -3.06 -0.54
C ARG A 54 -3.91 -2.05 -0.43
N ARG A 55 -3.00 -2.25 0.54
CA ARG A 55 -1.80 -1.43 0.70
C ARG A 55 -0.86 -1.56 -0.50
N LEU A 56 -0.68 -2.76 -1.04
CA LEU A 56 0.11 -2.99 -2.26
C LEU A 56 -0.52 -2.31 -3.48
N GLU A 57 -1.83 -2.42 -3.66
CA GLU A 57 -2.55 -1.74 -4.76
C GLU A 57 -2.35 -0.22 -4.71
N ILE A 58 -2.48 0.37 -3.52
CA ILE A 58 -2.26 1.81 -3.33
C ILE A 58 -0.79 2.18 -3.60
N LEU A 59 0.16 1.36 -3.15
CA LEU A 59 1.58 1.58 -3.43
C LEU A 59 1.86 1.58 -4.94
N GLU A 60 1.27 0.65 -5.68
CA GLU A 60 1.40 0.57 -7.14
C GLU A 60 0.78 1.78 -7.84
N GLU A 61 -0.39 2.25 -7.38
CA GLU A 61 -1.01 3.48 -7.88
C GLU A 61 -0.13 4.69 -7.63
N VAL A 62 0.38 4.87 -6.41
CA VAL A 62 1.30 5.97 -6.07
C VAL A 62 2.54 5.90 -6.94
N ALA A 63 3.17 4.73 -7.07
CA ALA A 63 4.37 4.56 -7.89
C ALA A 63 4.11 4.89 -9.37
N ARG A 64 2.97 4.43 -9.92
CA ARG A 64 2.56 4.70 -11.30
C ARG A 64 2.38 6.20 -11.55
N TRP A 65 1.59 6.87 -10.70
CA TRP A 65 1.29 8.29 -10.87
C TRP A 65 2.49 9.18 -10.56
N ALA A 66 3.30 8.83 -9.57
CA ALA A 66 4.56 9.52 -9.28
C ALA A 66 5.52 9.45 -10.48
N MET A 67 5.65 8.27 -11.11
CA MET A 67 6.52 8.11 -12.27
C MET A 67 6.01 8.90 -13.49
N ARG A 68 4.69 8.90 -13.72
CA ARG A 68 4.08 9.68 -14.80
C ARG A 68 4.25 11.18 -14.55
N TYR A 69 3.94 11.65 -13.35
CA TYR A 69 4.09 13.05 -12.97
C TYR A 69 5.54 13.52 -13.16
N LYS A 70 6.51 12.72 -12.68
CA LYS A 70 7.93 12.97 -12.91
C LYS A 70 8.31 13.04 -14.38
N THR A 71 7.82 12.10 -15.19
CA THR A 71 8.16 12.05 -16.61
C THR A 71 7.66 13.30 -17.34
N GLU A 72 6.42 13.71 -17.10
CA GLU A 72 5.86 14.91 -17.72
C GLU A 72 6.56 16.18 -17.23
N TRP A 73 6.95 16.24 -15.96
CA TRP A 73 7.75 17.36 -15.44
C TRP A 73 9.10 17.48 -16.14
N LEU A 74 9.85 16.38 -16.27
CA LEU A 74 11.13 16.36 -16.95
C LEU A 74 11.02 16.70 -18.44
N ARG A 75 9.92 16.30 -19.09
CA ARG A 75 9.62 16.69 -20.49
C ARG A 75 9.43 18.19 -20.60
N LEU A 76 8.71 18.82 -19.68
CA LEU A 76 8.50 20.28 -19.68
C LEU A 76 9.80 21.05 -19.46
N ILE A 77 10.68 20.57 -18.58
CA ILE A 77 12.03 21.14 -18.42
C ILE A 77 12.80 21.07 -19.73
N ALA A 78 12.83 19.90 -20.39
CA ALA A 78 13.52 19.74 -21.67
C ALA A 78 12.93 20.63 -22.78
N ILE A 79 11.60 20.80 -22.83
CA ILE A 79 10.94 21.71 -23.76
C ILE A 79 11.35 23.16 -23.49
N SER A 80 11.41 23.57 -22.23
CA SER A 80 11.84 24.93 -21.87
C SER A 80 13.31 25.19 -22.20
N GLU A 81 14.19 24.21 -21.98
CA GLU A 81 15.62 24.30 -22.37
C GLU A 81 15.79 24.41 -23.90
N HIS A 82 14.88 23.81 -24.66
CA HIS A 82 14.89 23.88 -26.12
C HIS A 82 14.31 25.20 -26.64
N GLU A 83 13.26 25.71 -25.98
CA GLU A 83 12.65 27.01 -26.27
C GLU A 83 13.65 28.15 -26.07
N SER A 84 14.46 28.13 -25.01
CA SER A 84 15.49 29.16 -24.76
C SER A 84 16.60 29.20 -25.83
N LYS A 85 16.80 28.11 -26.57
CA LYS A 85 17.79 28.01 -27.64
C LYS A 85 17.23 28.38 -29.02
N LYS A 86 15.92 28.62 -29.13
CA LYS A 86 15.25 28.97 -30.40
C LYS A 86 14.97 30.47 -30.50
N PRO A 87 15.71 31.22 -31.35
CA PRO A 87 15.51 32.66 -31.49
C PRO A 87 14.15 33.05 -32.10
N ASN A 88 13.51 32.14 -32.85
CA ASN A 88 12.23 32.38 -33.52
C ASN A 88 11.01 31.85 -32.73
N GLY A 89 11.21 31.40 -31.49
CA GLY A 89 10.16 30.80 -30.67
C GLY A 89 9.70 29.41 -31.12
N LEU A 90 8.63 28.91 -30.49
CA LEU A 90 8.02 27.62 -30.79
C LEU A 90 7.01 27.74 -31.94
N THR A 91 6.99 26.72 -32.80
CA THR A 91 5.92 26.58 -33.82
C THR A 91 4.58 26.24 -33.15
N LYS A 92 3.46 26.46 -33.83
CA LYS A 92 2.12 26.14 -33.31
C LYS A 92 2.00 24.68 -32.87
N THR A 93 2.53 23.75 -33.65
CA THR A 93 2.52 22.31 -33.33
C THR A 93 3.37 21.98 -32.09
N GLU A 94 4.47 22.70 -31.86
CA GLU A 94 5.29 22.56 -30.65
C GLU A 94 4.60 23.17 -29.43
N MET A 95 3.89 24.29 -29.58
CA MET A 95 3.07 24.86 -28.51
C MET A 95 1.93 23.92 -28.12
N ASP A 96 1.24 23.34 -29.09
CA ASP A 96 0.14 22.37 -28.84
C ASP A 96 0.67 21.15 -28.06
N ARG A 97 1.85 20.63 -28.43
CA ARG A 97 2.53 19.55 -27.68
C ARG A 97 2.92 19.98 -26.27
N LYS A 98 3.48 21.19 -26.09
CA LYS A 98 3.82 21.74 -24.77
C LYS A 98 2.57 21.82 -23.89
N GLN A 99 1.46 22.33 -24.43
CA GLN A 99 0.19 22.43 -23.71
C GLN A 99 -0.34 21.05 -23.30
N GLN A 100 -0.22 20.04 -24.18
CA GLN A 100 -0.57 18.67 -23.86
C GLN A 100 0.25 18.13 -22.69
N HIS A 101 1.57 18.32 -22.68
CA HIS A 101 2.44 17.91 -21.57
C HIS A 101 2.11 18.63 -20.25
N VAL A 102 1.73 19.92 -20.31
CA VAL A 102 1.26 20.66 -19.12
C VAL A 102 -0.04 20.04 -18.58
N SER A 103 -0.98 19.71 -19.46
CA SER A 103 -2.23 19.05 -19.10
C SER A 103 -1.98 17.67 -18.49
N ASP A 104 -1.17 16.84 -19.15
CA ASP A 104 -0.82 15.49 -18.68
C ASP A 104 -0.11 15.51 -17.33
N ARG A 105 0.79 16.48 -17.13
CA ARG A 105 1.43 16.73 -15.84
C ARG A 105 0.39 17.03 -14.76
N ASN A 106 -0.50 18.00 -15.01
CA ASN A 106 -1.50 18.42 -14.03
C ASN A 106 -2.45 17.27 -13.67
N ASN A 107 -2.85 16.48 -14.66
CA ASN A 107 -3.66 15.28 -14.43
C ASN A 107 -2.91 14.26 -13.58
N ALA A 108 -1.65 13.96 -13.92
CA ALA A 108 -0.84 13.02 -13.13
C ALA A 108 -0.62 13.48 -11.69
N ARG A 109 -0.51 14.80 -11.45
CA ARG A 109 -0.43 15.38 -10.10
C ARG A 109 -1.72 15.16 -9.31
N LEU A 110 -2.87 15.43 -9.91
CA LEU A 110 -4.17 15.23 -9.25
C LEU A 110 -4.36 13.76 -8.86
N GLU A 111 -4.07 12.85 -9.78
CA GLU A 111 -4.14 11.41 -9.54
C GLU A 111 -3.14 10.94 -8.47
N LEU A 112 -1.92 11.49 -8.46
CA LEU A 112 -0.94 11.22 -7.40
C LEU A 112 -1.45 11.72 -6.05
N SER A 113 -2.03 12.92 -5.98
CA SER A 113 -2.57 13.49 -4.76
C SER A 113 -3.71 12.63 -4.20
N ASP A 114 -4.62 12.18 -5.06
CA ASP A 114 -5.71 11.28 -4.72
C ASP A 114 -5.20 9.91 -4.22
N ALA A 115 -4.20 9.34 -4.89
CA ALA A 115 -3.55 8.10 -4.44
C ALA A 115 -2.85 8.27 -3.08
N LEU A 116 -2.20 9.41 -2.83
CA LEU A 116 -1.60 9.73 -1.54
C LEU A 116 -2.67 9.95 -0.46
N CYS A 117 -3.84 10.50 -0.80
CA CYS A 117 -4.95 10.63 0.15
C CYS A 117 -5.49 9.25 0.56
N ARG A 118 -5.63 8.32 -0.40
CA ARG A 118 -5.95 6.92 -0.09
C ARG A 118 -4.91 6.26 0.81
N ALA A 119 -3.63 6.60 0.64
CA ALA A 119 -2.55 6.05 1.46
C ALA A 119 -2.67 6.40 2.95
N GLU A 120 -3.31 7.51 3.31
CA GLU A 120 -3.54 7.95 4.71
C GLU A 120 -4.27 6.90 5.57
N VAL A 121 -5.08 6.03 4.95
CA VAL A 121 -5.84 4.99 5.66
C VAL A 121 -5.01 3.73 5.94
N TYR A 122 -3.99 3.47 5.13
CA TYR A 122 -3.33 2.15 5.07
C TYR A 122 -1.86 2.17 5.48
N PHE A 123 -1.22 3.34 5.51
CA PHE A 123 0.21 3.48 5.80
C PHE A 123 0.48 4.09 7.18
N SER A 124 1.72 3.95 7.65
CA SER A 124 2.20 4.47 8.93
C SER A 124 2.44 5.98 8.89
N ASP A 125 2.45 6.63 10.05
CA ASP A 125 2.70 8.08 10.18
C ASP A 125 3.97 8.53 9.45
N LYS A 126 5.03 7.73 9.48
CA LYS A 126 6.28 8.01 8.76
C LYS A 126 6.10 8.09 7.23
N ALA A 127 5.29 7.23 6.64
CA ALA A 127 4.95 7.33 5.23
C ALA A 127 4.08 8.56 4.94
N LEU A 128 3.19 8.91 5.87
CA LEU A 128 2.33 10.09 5.74
C LEU A 128 3.12 11.40 5.86
N GLU A 129 4.12 11.46 6.75
CA GLU A 129 5.07 12.57 6.84
C GLU A 129 5.84 12.76 5.53
N ALA A 130 6.32 11.67 4.92
CA ALA A 130 6.99 11.75 3.63
C ALA A 130 6.05 12.22 2.50
N ALA A 131 4.78 11.77 2.51
CA ALA A 131 3.77 12.22 1.58
C ALA A 131 3.40 13.70 1.78
N ALA A 132 3.26 14.15 3.02
CA ALA A 132 2.98 15.54 3.37
C ALA A 132 4.13 16.46 2.96
N ALA A 133 5.37 16.09 3.29
CA ALA A 133 6.56 16.84 2.89
C ALA A 133 6.69 16.94 1.35
N PHE A 134 6.29 15.88 0.64
CA PHE A 134 6.23 15.92 -0.83
C PHE A 134 5.14 16.87 -1.34
N ARG A 135 3.93 16.82 -0.78
CA ARG A 135 2.82 17.72 -1.17
C ARG A 135 3.18 19.19 -0.93
N GLU A 136 3.75 19.50 0.22
CA GLU A 136 4.16 20.87 0.57
C GLU A 136 5.23 21.39 -0.40
N TRP A 137 6.24 20.59 -0.68
CA TRP A 137 7.27 20.91 -1.66
C TRP A 137 6.69 21.11 -3.07
N ASP A 138 5.77 20.24 -3.49
CA ASP A 138 5.11 20.31 -4.78
C ASP A 138 4.25 21.58 -4.92
N GLU A 139 3.53 21.97 -3.88
CA GLU A 139 2.78 23.23 -3.83
C GLU A 139 3.70 24.44 -3.97
N GLN A 140 4.85 24.44 -3.28
CA GLN A 140 5.82 25.54 -3.36
C GLN A 140 6.37 25.70 -4.78
N ILE A 141 6.72 24.59 -5.44
CA ILE A 141 7.27 24.61 -6.80
C ILE A 141 6.25 25.08 -7.83
N MET A 142 4.98 24.75 -7.64
CA MET A 142 3.95 25.10 -8.62
C MET A 142 3.73 26.61 -8.79
N VAL A 143 4.16 27.41 -7.83
CA VAL A 143 4.08 28.88 -7.89
C VAL A 143 5.37 29.50 -8.43
N GLN A 144 6.45 28.73 -8.55
CA GLN A 144 7.75 29.24 -8.98
C GLN A 144 7.81 29.49 -10.49
N GLN A 145 8.67 30.44 -10.88
CA GLN A 145 9.03 30.66 -12.27
C GLN A 145 9.97 29.56 -12.75
N LEU A 146 10.00 29.35 -14.07
CA LEU A 146 10.73 28.27 -14.73
C LEU A 146 12.24 28.25 -14.40
N GLN A 147 12.82 29.42 -14.13
CA GLN A 147 14.23 29.61 -13.77
C GLN A 147 14.56 29.26 -12.32
N ASP A 148 13.56 29.26 -11.44
CA ASP A 148 13.68 28.96 -10.01
C ASP A 148 13.30 27.51 -9.70
N LEU A 149 12.93 26.74 -10.74
CA LEU A 149 12.56 25.34 -10.60
C LEU A 149 13.76 24.48 -10.21
N PRO A 150 13.54 23.43 -9.40
CA PRO A 150 14.59 22.49 -9.04
C PRO A 150 15.18 21.84 -10.29
N ASN A 151 16.50 21.60 -10.24
CA ASN A 151 17.18 20.90 -11.32
C ASN A 151 16.71 19.43 -11.40
N ARG A 152 17.03 18.75 -12.52
CA ARG A 152 16.59 17.36 -12.78
C ARG A 152 17.00 16.37 -11.69
N GLN A 153 18.15 16.60 -11.05
CA GLN A 153 18.69 15.73 -10.03
C GLN A 153 17.91 15.88 -8.72
N GLU A 154 17.70 17.10 -8.25
CA GLU A 154 16.91 17.41 -7.05
C GLU A 154 15.49 16.84 -7.18
N PHE A 155 14.85 17.04 -8.34
CA PHE A 155 13.53 16.48 -8.62
C PHE A 155 13.53 14.95 -8.55
N THR A 156 14.60 14.30 -9.05
CA THR A 156 14.72 12.84 -9.01
C THR A 156 14.91 12.33 -7.58
N GLU A 157 15.72 12.99 -6.77
CA GLU A 157 16.01 12.60 -5.38
C GLU A 157 14.78 12.70 -4.49
N ARG A 158 13.98 13.77 -4.64
CA ARG A 158 12.74 13.96 -3.87
C ARG A 158 11.69 12.88 -4.17
N PHE A 159 11.47 12.57 -5.45
CA PHE A 159 10.58 11.47 -5.85
C PHE A 159 11.09 10.11 -5.38
N ALA A 160 12.39 9.87 -5.49
CA ALA A 160 12.99 8.63 -5.02
C ALA A 160 12.79 8.45 -3.52
N ASN A 161 12.89 9.54 -2.73
CA ASN A 161 12.64 9.47 -1.30
C ASN A 161 11.18 9.10 -0.97
N LEU A 162 10.19 9.75 -1.61
CA LEU A 162 8.78 9.42 -1.42
C LEU A 162 8.50 7.95 -1.71
N VAL A 163 8.89 7.48 -2.90
CA VAL A 163 8.66 6.10 -3.34
C VAL A 163 9.40 5.11 -2.43
N ARG A 164 10.64 5.42 -2.02
CA ARG A 164 11.42 4.56 -1.11
C ARG A 164 10.75 4.40 0.24
N VAL A 165 10.35 5.50 0.88
CA VAL A 165 9.70 5.45 2.21
C VAL A 165 8.40 4.66 2.11
N MET A 166 7.57 4.95 1.12
CA MET A 166 6.33 4.21 0.91
C MET A 166 6.54 2.73 0.58
N THR A 167 7.59 2.39 -0.17
CA THR A 167 7.89 0.98 -0.50
C THR A 167 8.38 0.19 0.70
N VAL A 168 9.22 0.80 1.55
CA VAL A 168 9.69 0.15 2.78
C VAL A 168 8.51 -0.13 3.70
N GLU A 169 7.65 0.86 3.92
CA GLU A 169 6.47 0.71 4.78
C GLU A 169 5.37 -0.16 4.16
N GLY A 170 5.26 -0.19 2.82
CA GLY A 170 4.31 -1.04 2.11
C GLY A 170 4.65 -2.52 2.17
N ARG A 171 5.92 -2.87 2.40
CA ARG A 171 6.42 -4.26 2.51
C ARG A 171 6.39 -4.84 3.92
N VAL A 172 6.27 -4.00 4.95
CA VAL A 172 6.23 -4.41 6.38
C VAL A 172 4.79 -4.67 6.79
#